data_AF-H3B025-F1
#
_entry.id   AF-H3B025-F1
#
_cell.length_a   1.000
_cell.length_b   1.000
_cell.length_c   1.000
_cell.angle_alpha   90.00
_cell.angle_beta   90.00
_cell.angle_gamma   90.00
#
_symmetry.space_group_name_H-M   'P 1'
#
loop_
_entity.id
_entity.type
_entity.pdbx_description
1 polymer ?
#
loop_
_entity_poly.entity_id
_entity_poly.type
_entity_poly.pdbx_seq_one_letter_code
_entity_poly.pdbx_strand_id
1 'polypeptide(L)'
;ASKLGNVSAKNRSSQYKNGTFHVSGDIMFCSTCNIAVDHKRKATCDRHLETSMYLEKKKKMESAAVSSSEKTKTAQQEIRKVALFNLVEAFTSAKLPLNALDNPALHSYLEGNLKSVG
;
A
#
# COMPACT_ATOMS: atom_id res chain seq x y z
N ALA A 1 13.50 20.34 45.83
CA ALA A 1 12.19 19.79 45.45
C ALA A 1 11.89 20.17 43.99
N SER A 2 12.07 19.23 43.07
CA SER A 2 11.96 19.49 41.63
C SER A 2 10.48 19.58 41.23
N LYS A 3 9.99 20.80 40.97
CA LYS A 3 8.63 21.06 40.47
C LYS A 3 8.50 20.54 39.02
N LEU A 4 8.28 19.24 38.82
CA LEU A 4 7.65 18.78 37.58
C LEU A 4 6.15 19.07 37.72
N GLY A 5 5.74 20.27 37.28
CA GLY A 5 4.33 20.60 37.15
C GLY A 5 3.64 19.55 36.29
N ASN A 6 2.50 19.05 36.76
CA ASN A 6 1.68 18.08 36.06
C ASN A 6 1.14 18.75 34.78
N VAL A 7 1.85 18.63 33.66
CA VAL A 7 1.42 19.17 32.37
C VAL A 7 0.31 18.25 31.86
N SER A 8 -0.88 18.77 31.60
CA SER A 8 -1.98 17.99 31.04
C SER A 8 -1.70 17.56 29.60
N ALA A 9 -2.36 16.49 29.14
CA ALA A 9 -2.26 16.05 27.74
C ALA A 9 -2.56 17.19 26.76
N LYS A 10 -3.60 17.98 27.03
CA LYS A 10 -4.00 19.13 26.19
C LYS A 10 -2.91 20.21 26.11
N ASN A 11 -2.28 20.54 27.24
CA ASN A 11 -1.20 21.54 27.28
C ASN A 11 0.09 21.04 26.63
N ARG A 12 0.32 19.72 26.65
CA ARG A 12 1.45 19.13 25.93
C ARG A 12 1.17 19.11 24.43
N SER A 13 -0.04 18.77 23.97
CA SER A 13 -0.33 18.65 22.53
C SER A 13 -0.21 20.00 21.82
N SER A 14 -0.58 21.09 22.50
CA SER A 14 -0.49 22.44 21.95
C SER A 14 0.94 22.94 21.75
N GLN A 15 1.96 22.26 22.30
CA GLN A 15 3.38 22.60 22.08
C GLN A 15 3.91 22.06 20.75
N TYR A 16 3.15 21.21 20.06
CA TYR A 16 3.52 20.60 18.79
C TYR A 16 2.66 21.17 17.66
N LYS A 17 3.09 20.99 16.41
CA LYS A 17 2.33 21.41 15.23
C LYS A 17 0.94 20.75 15.24
N ASN A 18 -0.08 21.48 14.78
CA ASN A 18 -1.43 20.95 14.64
C ASN A 18 -1.42 19.61 13.88
N GLY A 19 -2.19 18.65 14.38
CA GLY A 19 -2.27 17.30 13.80
C GLY A 19 -1.15 16.35 14.23
N THR A 20 -0.13 16.78 14.99
CA THR A 20 0.93 15.87 15.49
C THR A 20 0.39 14.91 16.55
N PHE A 21 -0.34 15.46 17.52
CA PHE A 21 -1.00 14.71 18.58
C PHE A 21 -2.47 15.13 18.65
N HIS A 22 -3.33 14.19 19.03
CA HIS A 22 -4.71 14.45 19.43
C HIS A 22 -4.94 13.95 20.85
N VAL A 23 -5.94 14.52 21.54
CA VAL A 23 -6.19 14.25 22.95
C VAL A 23 -7.62 13.77 23.12
N SER A 24 -7.79 12.65 23.81
CA SER A 24 -9.08 12.09 24.19
C SER A 24 -9.12 11.97 25.72
N GLY A 25 -9.84 12.88 26.38
CA GLY A 25 -9.79 13.01 27.84
C GLY A 25 -8.42 13.48 28.32
N ASP A 26 -7.76 12.68 29.17
CA ASP A 26 -6.39 12.95 29.67
C ASP A 26 -5.31 12.12 28.96
N ILE A 27 -5.68 11.40 27.89
CA ILE A 27 -4.75 10.58 27.11
C ILE A 27 -4.37 11.31 25.82
N MET A 28 -3.08 11.39 25.56
CA MET A 28 -2.52 11.92 24.32
C MET A 28 -2.19 10.78 23.37
N PHE A 29 -2.61 10.91 22.12
CA PHE A 29 -2.34 9.97 21.05
C PHE A 29 -1.53 10.64 19.95
N CYS A 30 -0.59 9.90 19.38
CA CYS A 30 0.07 10.30 18.13
C CYS A 30 -0.90 10.11 16.96
N SER A 31 -1.12 11.14 16.15
CA SER A 31 -2.07 11.03 15.03
C SER A 31 -1.57 10.10 13.92
N THR A 32 -0.25 9.98 13.75
CA THR A 32 0.34 9.11 12.71
C THR A 32 0.33 7.64 13.13
N CYS A 33 0.68 7.36 14.39
CA CYS A 33 0.80 5.98 14.89
C CYS A 33 -0.47 5.45 15.55
N ASN A 34 -1.39 6.36 15.91
CA ASN A 34 -2.61 6.07 16.65
C ASN A 34 -2.40 5.32 17.98
N ILE A 35 -1.26 5.55 18.64
CA ILE A 35 -0.93 4.97 19.95
C ILE A 35 -0.85 6.06 21.02
N ALA A 36 -1.14 5.68 22.27
CA ALA A 36 -1.01 6.57 23.41
C ALA A 36 0.47 6.90 23.68
N VAL A 37 0.75 8.15 24.02
CA VAL A 37 2.09 8.67 24.33
C VAL A 37 2.08 9.33 25.70
N ASP A 38 3.09 9.02 26.53
CA ASP A 38 3.27 9.66 27.83
C ASP A 38 3.59 11.16 27.66
N HIS A 39 2.60 11.99 27.97
CA HIS A 39 2.64 13.43 27.78
C HIS A 39 3.39 14.16 28.90
N LYS A 40 3.69 13.49 30.01
CA LYS A 40 4.30 14.12 31.20
C LYS A 40 5.69 14.66 30.88
N ARG A 41 6.47 13.91 30.09
CA ARG A 41 7.86 14.24 29.72
C ARG A 41 7.97 14.62 28.25
N LYS A 42 8.42 15.86 27.98
CA LYS A 42 8.66 16.35 26.61
C LYS A 42 9.61 15.43 25.83
N ALA A 43 10.69 14.98 26.46
CA ALA A 43 11.67 14.09 25.86
C ALA A 43 11.06 12.76 25.38
N THR A 44 10.03 12.25 26.06
CA THR A 44 9.31 11.05 25.61
C THR A 44 8.53 11.32 24.33
N CYS A 45 7.86 12.46 24.24
CA CYS A 45 7.13 12.89 23.05
C CYS A 45 8.07 13.13 21.87
N ASP A 46 9.19 13.83 22.09
CA ASP A 46 10.18 14.13 21.05
C ASP A 46 10.80 12.85 20.49
N ARG A 47 11.28 11.95 21.37
CA ARG A 47 11.83 10.64 20.98
C ARG A 47 10.82 9.77 20.24
N HIS A 48 9.54 9.83 20.65
CA HIS A 48 8.47 9.15 19.93
C HIS A 48 8.37 9.66 18.49
N LEU A 49 8.34 10.98 18.27
CA LEU A 49 8.25 11.56 16.93
C LEU A 49 9.45 11.21 16.05
N GLU A 50 10.67 11.25 16.58
CA GLU A 50 11.88 10.84 15.85
C GLU A 50 11.79 9.39 15.37
N THR A 51 11.35 8.49 16.27
CA THR A 51 11.19 7.06 15.95
C THR A 51 10.08 6.84 14.92
N SER A 52 8.95 7.52 15.08
CA SER A 52 7.80 7.43 14.16
C SER A 52 8.15 7.97 12.77
N MET A 53 8.88 9.08 12.69
CA MET A 53 9.39 9.62 11.42
C MET A 53 10.36 8.65 10.73
N TYR A 54 11.23 8.00 11.49
CA TYR A 54 12.14 6.99 10.95
C TYR A 54 11.36 5.78 10.39
N LEU A 55 10.36 5.28 11.11
CA LEU A 55 9.49 4.20 10.62
C LEU A 55 8.75 4.59 9.33
N GLU A 56 8.21 5.80 9.25
CA GLU A 56 7.51 6.27 8.05
C GLU A 56 8.46 6.45 6.85
N LYS A 57 9.69 6.93 7.08
CA LYS A 57 10.72 6.98 6.03
C LYS A 57 11.11 5.58 5.55
N LYS A 58 11.27 4.63 6.49
CA LYS A 58 11.57 3.23 6.17
C LYS A 58 10.43 2.59 5.36
N LYS A 59 9.17 2.76 5.80
CA LYS A 59 8.00 2.31 5.03
C LYS A 59 7.93 2.94 3.65
N LYS A 60 8.27 4.23 3.50
CA LYS A 60 8.31 4.88 2.19
C LYS A 60 9.38 4.28 1.28
N MET A 61 10.57 3.98 1.81
CA MET A 61 11.64 3.32 1.06
C MET A 61 11.27 1.88 0.68
N GLU A 62 10.64 1.13 1.58
CA GLU A 62 10.15 -0.23 1.31
C GLU A 62 8.96 -0.21 0.33
N SER A 63 8.04 0.75 0.46
CA SER A 63 6.94 0.95 -0.48
C SER A 63 7.42 1.47 -1.83
N ALA A 64 8.53 2.22 -1.92
CA ALA A 64 9.12 2.58 -3.20
C ALA A 64 9.73 1.37 -3.92
N ALA A 65 10.20 0.37 -3.16
CA ALA A 65 10.64 -0.91 -3.70
C ALA A 65 9.47 -1.82 -4.11
N VAL A 66 8.29 -1.71 -3.48
CA VAL A 66 7.13 -2.61 -3.70
C VAL A 66 6.00 -1.97 -4.56
N SER A 67 5.92 -0.63 -4.66
CA SER A 67 4.80 0.11 -5.28
C SER A 67 4.87 0.21 -6.81
N SER A 68 5.90 -0.32 -7.47
CA SER A 68 5.99 -0.26 -8.94
C SER A 68 5.65 -1.59 -9.63
N SER A 69 5.47 -2.71 -8.91
CA SER A 69 5.40 -4.01 -9.60
C SER A 69 4.31 -4.99 -9.21
N GLU A 70 3.60 -4.90 -8.07
CA GLU A 70 2.79 -6.07 -7.64
C GLU A 70 1.27 -5.89 -7.75
N LYS A 71 0.70 -4.73 -7.41
CA LYS A 71 -0.77 -4.56 -7.46
C LYS A 71 -1.32 -4.39 -8.88
N THR A 72 -0.53 -3.83 -9.80
CA THR A 72 -0.92 -3.69 -11.21
C THR A 72 -0.82 -5.01 -11.96
N LYS A 73 0.09 -5.92 -11.58
CA LYS A 73 0.29 -7.19 -12.28
C LYS A 73 -0.95 -8.07 -12.24
N THR A 74 -1.62 -8.18 -11.08
CA THR A 74 -2.78 -9.06 -10.92
C THR A 74 -3.98 -8.58 -11.74
N ALA A 75 -4.31 -7.28 -11.67
CA ALA A 75 -5.42 -6.73 -12.46
C ALA A 75 -5.14 -6.79 -13.98
N GLN A 76 -3.92 -6.46 -14.41
CA GLN A 76 -3.56 -6.55 -15.82
C GLN A 76 -3.53 -8.00 -16.34
N GLN A 77 -3.17 -8.96 -15.47
CA GLN A 77 -3.15 -10.38 -15.81
C GLN A 77 -4.57 -10.92 -15.99
N GLU A 78 -5.52 -10.54 -15.11
CA GLU A 78 -6.92 -10.92 -15.26
C GLU A 78 -7.55 -10.29 -16.52
N ILE A 79 -7.27 -9.01 -16.81
CA ILE A 79 -7.71 -8.38 -18.07
C ILE A 79 -7.18 -9.13 -19.30
N ARG A 80 -5.91 -9.57 -19.27
CA ARG A 80 -5.32 -10.36 -20.37
C ARG A 80 -5.99 -11.71 -20.53
N LYS A 81 -6.28 -12.41 -19.43
CA LYS A 81 -6.99 -13.70 -19.47
C LYS A 81 -8.37 -13.57 -20.09
N VAL A 82 -9.14 -12.55 -19.68
CA VAL A 82 -10.46 -12.27 -20.26
C VAL A 82 -10.36 -11.97 -21.75
N ALA A 83 -9.40 -11.14 -22.17
CA ALA A 83 -9.19 -10.84 -23.59
C ALA A 83 -8.83 -12.08 -24.42
N LEU A 84 -7.98 -12.98 -23.90
CA LEU A 84 -7.61 -14.23 -24.56
C LEU A 84 -8.80 -15.20 -24.65
N PHE A 85 -9.60 -15.30 -23.59
CA PHE A 85 -10.80 -16.13 -23.59
C PHE A 85 -11.79 -15.65 -24.66
N ASN A 86 -12.09 -14.36 -24.70
CA ASN A 86 -12.99 -13.77 -25.70
C ASN A 86 -12.48 -13.98 -27.13
N LEU A 87 -11.15 -13.95 -27.34
CA LEU A 87 -10.54 -14.23 -28.64
C LEU A 87 -10.82 -15.67 -29.07
N VAL A 88 -10.56 -16.65 -28.19
CA VAL A 88 -10.80 -18.07 -28.48
C VAL A 88 -12.29 -18.33 -28.71
N GLU A 89 -13.17 -17.72 -27.92
CA GLU A 89 -14.62 -17.81 -28.08
C GLU A 89 -15.08 -17.27 -29.44
N ALA A 90 -14.54 -16.12 -29.90
CA ALA A 90 -14.86 -15.54 -31.19
C ALA A 90 -14.45 -16.44 -32.36
N PHE A 91 -13.22 -17.01 -32.34
CA PHE A 91 -12.77 -17.97 -33.34
C PHE A 91 -13.66 -19.23 -33.38
N THR A 92 -13.99 -19.77 -32.20
CA THR A 92 -14.86 -20.94 -32.07
C THR A 92 -16.26 -20.64 -32.63
N SER A 93 -16.83 -19.49 -32.28
CA SER A 93 -18.16 -19.04 -32.73
C SER A 93 -18.21 -18.81 -34.24
N ALA A 94 -17.12 -18.29 -34.82
CA ALA A 94 -16.98 -18.09 -36.25
C ALA A 94 -16.72 -19.41 -37.03
N LYS A 95 -16.62 -20.55 -36.34
CA LYS A 95 -16.21 -21.84 -36.92
C LYS A 95 -14.88 -21.72 -37.67
N LEU A 96 -13.97 -20.89 -37.17
CA LEU A 96 -12.63 -20.69 -37.70
C LEU A 96 -11.67 -21.55 -36.88
N PRO A 97 -11.23 -22.71 -37.39
CA PRO A 97 -10.30 -23.55 -36.67
C PRO A 97 -8.98 -22.78 -36.52
N LEU A 98 -8.46 -22.63 -35.30
CA LEU A 98 -7.16 -21.98 -35.07
C LEU A 98 -6.03 -22.66 -35.86
N ASN A 99 -6.14 -23.97 -36.07
CA ASN A 99 -5.20 -24.76 -36.89
C ASN A 99 -5.36 -24.53 -38.40
N ALA A 100 -6.45 -23.91 -38.87
CA ALA A 100 -6.63 -23.53 -40.26
C ALA A 100 -6.00 -22.16 -40.59
N LEU A 101 -5.66 -21.37 -39.57
CA LEU A 101 -4.89 -20.14 -39.72
C LEU A 101 -3.41 -20.53 -39.83
N ASP A 102 -2.91 -20.70 -41.06
CA ASP A 102 -1.50 -20.95 -41.32
C ASP A 102 -0.68 -19.66 -41.14
N ASN A 103 -0.49 -19.30 -39.87
CA ASN A 103 0.31 -18.17 -39.46
C ASN A 103 1.18 -18.56 -38.26
N PRO A 104 2.46 -18.91 -38.49
CA PRO A 104 3.38 -19.34 -37.43
C PRO A 104 3.53 -18.33 -36.28
N ALA A 105 3.42 -17.03 -36.58
CA ALA A 105 3.50 -15.98 -35.57
C ALA A 105 2.28 -15.97 -34.65
N LEU A 106 1.09 -16.20 -35.21
CA LEU A 106 -0.15 -16.33 -34.44
C LEU A 106 -0.12 -17.57 -33.54
N HIS A 107 0.35 -18.71 -34.06
CA HIS A 107 0.50 -19.95 -33.28
C HIS A 107 1.45 -19.75 -32.09
N SER A 108 2.63 -19.17 -32.35
CA SER A 108 3.62 -18.87 -31.29
C SER A 108 3.05 -17.93 -30.23
N TYR A 109 2.27 -16.92 -30.64
CA TYR A 109 1.60 -15.99 -29.74
C TYR A 109 0.58 -16.72 -28.85
N LEU A 110 -0.29 -17.53 -29.44
CA LEU A 110 -1.33 -18.25 -28.69
C LEU A 110 -0.73 -19.26 -27.72
N GLU A 111 0.26 -20.05 -28.13
CA GLU A 111 0.94 -20.99 -27.25
C GLU A 111 1.63 -20.29 -26.06
N GLY A 112 2.30 -19.16 -26.29
CA GLY A 112 2.96 -18.41 -25.22
C GLY A 112 1.98 -17.82 -24.19
N ASN A 113 0.79 -17.41 -24.65
CA ASN A 113 -0.19 -16.72 -23.80
C ASN A 113 -1.22 -17.66 -23.15
N LEU A 114 -1.57 -18.78 -23.80
CA LEU A 114 -2.58 -19.73 -23.30
C LEU A 114 -2.03 -20.75 -22.29
N LYS A 115 -0.71 -21.01 -22.25
CA LYS A 115 -0.07 -21.93 -21.29
C LYS A 115 -0.35 -21.62 -19.81
N SER A 116 -0.81 -20.41 -19.50
CA SER A 116 -1.07 -19.92 -18.13
C SER A 116 -2.55 -19.67 -17.82
N VAL A 117 -3.46 -20.04 -18.74
CA VAL A 117 -4.91 -19.75 -18.64
C VAL A 117 -5.71 -20.91 -17.99
N GLY A 118 -5.03 -21.94 -17.50
CA GLY A 118 -5.62 -23.06 -16.74
C GLY A 118 -5.51 -22.87 -15.23
#